data_AF-A0A357M9Y4-F1
#
_entry.id   AF-A0A357M9Y4-F1
#
_cell.length_a   1.000
_cell.length_b   1.000
_cell.length_c   1.000
_cell.angle_alpha   90.00
_cell.angle_beta   90.00
_cell.angle_gamma   90.00
#
_symmetry.space_group_name_H-M   'P 1'
#
loop_
_entity.id
_entity.type
_entity.pdbx_description
1 polymer ?
#
loop_
_entity_poly.entity_id
_entity_poly.type
_entity_poly.pdbx_seq_one_letter_code
_entity_poly.pdbx_strand_id
1 'polypeptide(L)'
;MTTNQLKWLSYLTCLIMFLAVLGGAVVTKTGSGLECGNEWPLCHGKLIPAYTVGSMIEYTHRLFSGLAGLLSLASMIAFWRYARNRRDLLVYAFMTLLFVI
;
A
#
# COMPACT_ATOMS: atom_id res chain seq x y z
N MET A 1 18.51 11.03 -9.63
CA MET A 1 17.62 11.19 -8.45
C MET A 1 18.28 12.20 -7.52
N THR A 2 17.59 13.28 -7.15
CA THR A 2 18.09 14.20 -6.11
C THR A 2 17.65 13.69 -4.74
N THR A 3 18.41 13.99 -3.69
CA THR A 3 18.10 13.56 -2.31
C THR A 3 16.73 14.02 -1.84
N ASN A 4 16.24 15.17 -2.33
CA ASN A 4 14.91 15.69 -2.03
C ASN A 4 13.77 14.82 -2.60
N GLN A 5 13.96 14.20 -3.77
CA GLN A 5 12.94 13.31 -4.33
C GLN A 5 12.84 11.99 -3.57
N LEU A 6 13.96 11.44 -3.08
CA LEU A 6 13.95 10.27 -2.21
C LEU A 6 13.21 10.55 -0.90
N LYS A 7 13.46 11.72 -0.27
CA LYS A 7 12.74 12.13 0.95
C LYS A 7 11.23 12.21 0.72
N TRP A 8 10.80 12.86 -0.37
CA TRP A 8 9.38 12.96 -0.70
C TRP A 8 8.73 11.59 -0.95
N LEU A 9 9.43 10.71 -1.65
CA LEU A 9 8.96 9.35 -1.91
C LEU A 9 8.81 8.56 -0.60
N SER A 10 9.75 8.69 0.33
CA SER A 10 9.66 8.09 1.67
C SER A 10 8.48 8.64 2.47
N TYR A 11 8.26 9.96 2.48
CA TYR A 11 7.13 10.56 3.20
C TYR A 11 5.78 10.13 2.62
N LEU A 12 5.64 10.09 1.29
CA LEU A 12 4.43 9.59 0.63
C LEU A 12 4.19 8.12 0.94
N THR A 13 5.23 7.29 0.89
CA THR A 13 5.13 5.86 1.21
C THR A 13 4.66 5.66 2.66
N CYS A 14 5.22 6.42 3.61
CA CYS A 14 4.83 6.38 5.01
C CYS A 14 3.35 6.77 5.20
N LEU A 15 2.91 7.87 4.58
CA LEU A 15 1.53 8.32 4.66
C LEU A 15 0.55 7.29 4.10
N ILE A 16 0.84 6.71 2.94
CA ILE A 16 -0.01 5.71 2.29
C ILE A 16 -0.06 4.42 3.11
N MET A 17 1.06 3.95 3.65
CA MET A 17 1.09 2.79 4.55
C MET A 17 0.26 3.03 5.81
N PHE A 18 0.34 4.22 6.40
CA PHE A 18 -0.46 4.58 7.57
C PHE A 18 -1.97 4.52 7.25
N LEU A 19 -2.39 5.05 6.10
CA LEU A 19 -3.78 4.97 5.64
C LEU A 19 -4.22 3.52 5.36
N ALA A 20 -3.34 2.69 4.81
CA ALA A 20 -3.63 1.27 4.57
C ALA A 20 -3.89 0.51 5.89
N VAL A 21 -3.07 0.73 6.91
CA VAL A 21 -3.23 0.13 8.25
C VAL A 21 -4.52 0.60 8.92
N LEU A 22 -4.81 1.90 8.88
CA LEU A 22 -6.07 2.43 9.39
C LEU A 22 -7.28 1.85 8.66
N GLY A 23 -7.22 1.76 7.32
CA GLY A 23 -8.24 1.12 6.51
C GLY A 23 -8.47 -0.34 6.92
N GLY A 24 -7.41 -1.10 7.19
CA GLY A 24 -7.51 -2.49 7.63
C GLY A 24 -8.17 -2.62 9.02
N ALA A 25 -7.84 -1.71 9.93
CA ALA A 25 -8.49 -1.64 11.23
C ALA A 25 -9.98 -1.32 11.11
N VAL A 26 -10.36 -0.40 10.22
CA VAL A 26 -11.77 -0.06 9.96
C VAL A 26 -12.51 -1.26 9.38
N VAL A 27 -11.98 -1.92 8.34
CA VAL A 27 -12.60 -3.11 7.73
C VAL A 27 -12.82 -4.23 8.76
N THR A 28 -11.84 -4.43 9.66
CA THR A 28 -11.94 -5.43 10.73
C THR A 28 -13.04 -5.06 11.74
N LYS A 29 -13.19 -3.77 12.06
CA LYS A 29 -14.21 -3.28 13.00
C LYS A 29 -15.61 -3.21 12.40
N THR A 30 -15.75 -2.94 11.11
CA THR A 30 -17.05 -2.87 10.42
C THR A 30 -17.55 -4.24 9.97
N GLY A 31 -16.71 -5.28 10.03
CA GLY A 31 -17.07 -6.62 9.55
C GLY A 31 -17.18 -6.71 8.02
N SER A 32 -16.72 -5.68 7.30
CA SER A 32 -16.83 -5.55 5.85
C SER A 32 -15.79 -6.36 5.08
N GLY A 33 -14.95 -7.16 5.75
CA GLY A 33 -13.80 -7.84 5.12
C GLY A 33 -14.12 -8.97 4.14
N LEU A 34 -15.41 -9.24 3.89
CA LEU A 34 -15.88 -10.28 2.98
C LEU A 34 -16.89 -9.76 1.96
N GLU A 35 -17.17 -8.45 1.94
CA GLU A 35 -18.19 -7.89 1.04
C GLU A 35 -17.73 -7.90 -0.43
N CYS A 36 -16.43 -7.91 -0.67
CA CYS A 36 -15.83 -7.86 -2.00
C CYS A 36 -15.35 -9.24 -2.50
N GLY A 37 -15.46 -10.28 -1.67
CA GLY A 37 -15.04 -11.65 -1.99
C GLY A 37 -13.55 -11.80 -2.34
N ASN A 38 -13.18 -12.89 -3.02
CA ASN A 38 -11.80 -13.17 -3.45
C ASN A 38 -11.40 -12.46 -4.76
N GLU A 39 -12.25 -11.59 -5.28
CA GLU A 39 -12.01 -10.91 -6.54
C GLU A 39 -11.09 -9.72 -6.31
N TRP A 40 -9.90 -9.74 -6.90
CA TRP A 40 -8.96 -8.61 -6.87
C TRP A 40 -8.36 -8.46 -8.28
N PRO A 41 -8.37 -7.27 -8.90
CA PRO A 41 -8.67 -5.94 -8.35
C PRO A 41 -10.13 -5.48 -8.48
N LEU A 42 -11.03 -6.31 -9.02
CA LEU A 42 -12.43 -5.97 -9.19
C LEU A 42 -13.26 -6.43 -7.99
N CYS A 43 -14.25 -5.63 -7.59
CA CYS A 43 -15.22 -5.99 -6.58
C CYS A 43 -16.53 -6.40 -7.26
N HIS A 44 -16.89 -7.69 -7.25
CA HIS A 44 -18.06 -8.21 -7.97
C HIS A 44 -18.08 -7.79 -9.46
N GLY A 45 -16.94 -7.92 -10.13
CA GLY A 45 -16.80 -7.52 -11.54
C GLY A 45 -16.84 -6.01 -11.83
N LYS A 46 -16.82 -5.12 -10.82
CA LYS A 46 -16.70 -3.66 -11.00
C LYS A 46 -15.50 -3.06 -10.27
N LEU A 47 -14.84 -2.10 -10.92
CA LEU A 47 -13.75 -1.32 -10.33
C LEU A 47 -14.22 -0.30 -9.27
N ILE A 48 -15.46 0.18 -9.34
CA ILE A 48 -16.04 1.06 -8.32
C ILE A 48 -17.41 0.46 -7.94
N PRO A 49 -17.49 -0.32 -6.86
CA PRO A 49 -18.74 -0.89 -6.39
C PRO A 49 -19.60 0.21 -5.75
N ALA A 50 -20.87 0.31 -6.16
CA ALA A 50 -21.89 1.17 -5.52
C ALA A 50 -23.00 0.30 -4.90
N TYR A 51 -22.61 -0.82 -4.28
CA TYR A 51 -23.55 -1.81 -3.76
C TYR A 51 -23.88 -1.61 -2.27
N THR A 52 -22.88 -1.31 -1.43
CA THR A 52 -23.03 -1.05 0.02
C THR A 52 -21.92 -0.13 0.52
N VAL A 53 -22.12 0.51 1.69
CA VAL A 53 -21.09 1.34 2.35
C VAL A 53 -19.86 0.51 2.69
N GLY A 54 -20.03 -0.73 3.13
CA GLY A 54 -18.91 -1.55 3.53
C GLY A 54 -18.10 -2.12 2.36
N SER A 55 -18.73 -2.39 1.19
CA SER A 55 -17.99 -2.66 -0.06
C SER A 55 -17.09 -1.50 -0.48
N MET A 56 -17.53 -0.26 -0.25
CA MET A 56 -16.71 0.93 -0.52
C MET A 56 -15.51 1.02 0.43
N ILE A 57 -15.70 0.72 1.72
CA ILE A 57 -14.63 0.68 2.73
C ILE A 57 -13.58 -0.39 2.35
N GLU A 58 -14.03 -1.59 2.00
CA GLU A 58 -13.12 -2.68 1.63
C GLU A 58 -12.35 -2.36 0.34
N TYR A 59 -13.04 -1.80 -0.67
CA TYR A 59 -12.39 -1.35 -1.90
C TYR A 59 -11.33 -0.28 -1.64
N THR A 60 -11.65 0.74 -0.84
CA THR A 60 -10.70 1.79 -0.48
C THR A 60 -9.48 1.23 0.26
N HIS A 61 -9.67 0.31 1.20
CA HIS A 61 -8.57 -0.36 1.89
C HIS A 61 -7.68 -1.17 0.92
N ARG A 62 -8.28 -1.93 -0.01
CA ARG A 62 -7.55 -2.69 -1.04
C ARG A 62 -6.74 -1.77 -1.97
N LEU A 63 -7.31 -0.63 -2.35
CA LEU A 63 -6.64 0.38 -3.18
C LEU A 63 -5.42 0.98 -2.47
N PHE A 64 -5.56 1.37 -1.20
CA PHE A 64 -4.42 1.89 -0.42
C PHE A 64 -3.34 0.83 -0.17
N SER A 65 -3.73 -0.43 0.06
CA SER A 65 -2.77 -1.53 0.23
C SER A 65 -1.98 -1.82 -1.06
N GLY A 66 -2.67 -1.82 -2.22
CA GLY A 66 -2.01 -1.94 -3.52
C GLY A 66 -1.06 -0.78 -3.81
N LEU A 67 -1.47 0.47 -3.52
CA LEU A 67 -0.63 1.65 -3.65
C LEU A 67 0.60 1.59 -2.72
N ALA A 68 0.42 1.15 -1.48
CA ALA A 68 1.51 0.96 -0.52
C ALA A 68 2.56 -0.03 -1.05
N GLY A 69 2.12 -1.15 -1.66
CA GLY A 69 3.01 -2.12 -2.29
C GLY A 69 3.77 -1.54 -3.47
N LEU A 70 3.08 -0.81 -4.36
CA LEU A 70 3.70 -0.17 -5.52
C LEU A 70 4.74 0.90 -5.11
N LEU A 71 4.41 1.71 -4.10
CA LEU A 71 5.32 2.73 -3.53
C LEU A 71 6.51 2.08 -2.82
N SER A 72 6.31 0.96 -2.12
CA SER A 72 7.39 0.21 -1.48
C SER A 72 8.34 -0.43 -2.52
N LEU A 73 7.79 -0.94 -3.63
CA LEU A 73 8.60 -1.40 -4.77
C LEU A 73 9.38 -0.24 -5.42
N ALA A 74 8.73 0.91 -5.61
CA ALA A 74 9.38 2.09 -6.17
C ALA A 74 10.51 2.61 -5.25
N SER A 75 10.29 2.61 -3.93
CA SER A 75 11.30 3.01 -2.95
C SER A 75 12.48 2.03 -2.95
N MET A 76 12.22 0.73 -2.99
CA MET A 76 13.25 -0.31 -3.14
C MET A 76 14.12 -0.08 -4.38
N ILE A 77 13.50 0.11 -5.56
CA ILE A 77 14.23 0.33 -6.82
C ILE A 77 15.03 1.65 -6.76
N ALA A 78 14.45 2.69 -6.17
CA ALA A 78 15.09 3.99 -5.98
C ALA A 78 16.34 3.90 -5.10
N PHE A 79 16.23 3.26 -3.93
CA PHE A 79 17.34 3.04 -3.02
C PHE A 79 18.39 2.12 -3.61
N TRP A 80 17.99 1.09 -4.36
CA TRP A 80 18.93 0.20 -5.04
C TRP A 80 19.76 0.90 -6.12
N ARG A 81 19.14 1.82 -6.89
CA ARG A 81 19.85 2.62 -7.89
C ARG A 81 20.73 3.72 -7.29
N TYR A 82 20.31 4.35 -6.19
CA TYR A 82 21.00 5.54 -5.65
C TYR A 82 22.01 5.22 -4.54
N ALA A 83 21.74 4.20 -3.72
CA ALA A 83 22.50 3.91 -2.50
C ALA A 83 23.03 2.47 -2.48
N ARG A 84 23.52 1.96 -3.62
CA ARG A 84 24.09 0.59 -3.74
C ARG A 84 25.16 0.27 -2.69
N ASN A 85 25.83 1.29 -2.15
CA ASN A 85 26.88 1.15 -1.14
C ASN A 85 26.37 1.09 0.31
N ARG A 86 25.11 1.45 0.60
CA ARG A 86 24.53 1.49 1.95
C ARG A 86 23.54 0.34 2.12
N ARG A 87 24.05 -0.83 2.52
CA ARG A 87 23.26 -2.07 2.69
C ARG A 87 22.12 -1.91 3.71
N ASP A 88 22.29 -1.08 4.73
CA ASP A 88 21.27 -0.85 5.76
C ASP A 88 19.95 -0.31 5.17
N LEU A 89 20.04 0.63 4.23
CA LEU A 89 18.86 1.22 3.57
C LEU A 89 18.14 0.21 2.67
N LEU A 90 18.89 -0.71 2.05
CA LEU A 90 18.33 -1.80 1.26
C LEU A 90 17.61 -2.83 2.13
N VAL A 91 18.16 -3.14 3.31
CA VAL A 91 17.50 -4.03 4.28
C VAL A 91 16.18 -3.43 4.74
N TYR A 92 16.15 -2.14 5.09
CA TYR A 92 14.90 -1.49 5.49
C TYR A 92 13.85 -1.49 4.38
N ALA A 93 14.24 -1.17 3.14
CA ALA A 93 13.32 -1.23 2.00
C ALA A 93 12.82 -2.67 1.72
N PHE A 94 13.65 -3.69 1.98
CA PHE A 94 13.26 -5.09 1.84
C PHE A 94 12.24 -5.48 2.91
N MET A 95 12.48 -5.09 4.16
CA MET A 95 11.56 -5.35 5.27
C MET A 95 10.20 -4.68 5.04
N THR A 96 10.16 -3.45 4.53
CA THR A 96 8.88 -2.78 4.22
C THR A 96 8.12 -3.49 3.10
N LEU A 97 8.83 -4.02 2.10
CA LEU A 97 8.22 -4.75 1.00
C LEU A 97 7.66 -6.10 1.46
N LEU A 98 8.40 -6.81 2.33
CA LEU A 98 7.95 -8.05 2.95
C LEU A 98 6.74 -7.82 3.86
N PHE A 99 6.68 -6.71 4.59
CA PHE A 99 5.53 -6.39 5.44
C PHE A 99 4.22 -6.16 4.65
N VAL A 100 4.31 -5.72 3.40
CA VAL A 100 3.13 -5.38 2.57
C VAL A 100 2.59 -6.57 1.77
N ILE A 101 3.44 -7.55 1.44
CA ILE A 101 3.06 -8.80 0.76
C ILE A 101 2.54 -9.80 1.79
#